data_AF-A0A8D8EZB6-F1
#
_entry.id   AF-A0A8D8EZB6-F1
#
_cell.length_a   1.000
_cell.length_b   1.000
_cell.length_c   1.000
_cell.angle_alpha   90.00
_cell.angle_beta   90.00
_cell.angle_gamma   90.00
#
_symmetry.space_group_name_H-M   'P 1'
#
loop_
_entity.id
_entity.type
_entity.pdbx_description
1 polymer ?
#
loop_
_entity_poly.entity_id
_entity_poly.type
_entity_poly.pdbx_seq_one_letter_code
_entity_poly.pdbx_strand_id
1 'polypeptide(L)'
;MGKTSKDKRDIYYRMAKEEGWRARSAFKLIHLDENFNIFEGVTRAVDLCAAPGSWSQVLSKKLYESRDKDKDDVKIIAVDLQAMAPLPGVTQLQGDITKLSTAQAIIEHFGNDQRAQLVICDGAPD
;
A
#
# COMPACT_ATOMS: atom_id res chain seq x y z
N MET A 1 -32.77 -14.15 -19.87
CA MET A 1 -31.96 -14.24 -18.64
C MET A 1 -30.86 -13.19 -18.73
N GLY A 2 -31.11 -11.99 -18.18
CA GLY A 2 -30.19 -10.86 -18.33
C GLY A 2 -28.92 -11.12 -17.52
N LYS A 3 -27.75 -11.13 -18.18
CA LYS A 3 -26.44 -11.21 -17.51
C LYS A 3 -26.34 -10.05 -16.52
N THR A 4 -26.48 -10.35 -15.23
CA THR A 4 -26.30 -9.39 -14.14
C THR A 4 -24.92 -8.74 -14.26
N SER A 5 -24.79 -7.46 -13.88
CA SER A 5 -23.54 -6.67 -13.89
C SER A 5 -22.33 -7.36 -13.24
N LYS A 6 -22.57 -8.38 -12.39
CA LYS A 6 -21.57 -9.32 -11.87
C LYS A 6 -20.72 -9.99 -12.96
N ASP A 7 -21.28 -10.35 -14.11
CA ASP A 7 -20.59 -11.06 -15.21
C ASP A 7 -19.66 -10.16 -16.05
N LYS A 8 -19.76 -8.83 -15.92
CA LYS A 8 -18.91 -7.87 -16.65
C LYS A 8 -17.65 -7.47 -15.89
N ARG A 9 -17.49 -7.89 -14.64
CA ARG A 9 -16.32 -7.51 -13.82
C ARG A 9 -15.15 -8.42 -14.13
N ASP A 10 -13.97 -7.82 -14.29
CA ASP A 10 -12.77 -8.56 -14.66
C ASP A 10 -12.36 -9.59 -13.60
N ILE A 11 -11.52 -10.55 -13.99
CA ILE A 11 -11.09 -11.67 -13.15
C ILE A 11 -10.45 -11.20 -11.83
N TYR A 12 -9.64 -10.13 -11.86
CA TYR A 12 -8.92 -9.61 -10.71
C TYR A 12 -9.84 -8.88 -9.73
N TYR A 13 -10.97 -8.34 -10.20
CA TYR A 13 -11.99 -7.86 -9.28
C TYR A 13 -12.57 -8.99 -8.43
N ARG A 14 -12.86 -10.16 -9.04
CA ARG A 14 -13.39 -11.32 -8.33
C ARG A 14 -12.34 -11.91 -7.39
N MET A 15 -11.12 -12.13 -7.88
CA MET A 15 -10.00 -12.60 -7.08
C MET A 15 -9.72 -11.69 -5.89
N ALA A 16 -9.77 -10.36 -6.07
CA ALA A 16 -9.58 -9.42 -4.97
C ALA A 16 -10.61 -9.63 -3.85
N LYS A 17 -11.88 -9.88 -4.20
CA LYS A 17 -12.92 -10.14 -3.21
C LYS A 17 -12.75 -11.49 -2.53
N GLU A 18 -12.38 -12.53 -3.28
CA GLU A 18 -12.15 -13.88 -2.76
C GLU A 18 -10.94 -13.94 -1.81
N GLU A 19 -9.86 -13.23 -2.14
CA GLU A 19 -8.62 -13.17 -1.35
C GLU A 19 -8.61 -12.05 -0.28
N GLY A 20 -9.69 -11.27 -0.19
CA GLY A 20 -9.82 -10.21 0.81
C GLY A 20 -8.96 -8.96 0.55
N TRP A 21 -8.58 -8.71 -0.70
CA TRP A 21 -7.93 -7.47 -1.12
C TRP A 21 -8.95 -6.33 -1.28
N ARG A 22 -8.57 -5.13 -0.83
CA ARG A 22 -9.46 -3.94 -0.91
C ARG A 22 -9.81 -3.55 -2.35
N ALA A 23 -8.88 -3.74 -3.29
CA ALA A 23 -9.08 -3.44 -4.71
C ALA A 23 -8.25 -4.38 -5.59
N ARG A 24 -8.67 -4.52 -6.86
CA ARG A 24 -7.98 -5.33 -7.88
C ARG A 24 -6.58 -4.82 -8.23
N SER A 25 -6.28 -3.55 -7.93
CA SER A 25 -4.94 -2.98 -8.14
C SER A 25 -3.86 -3.64 -7.27
N ALA A 26 -4.22 -4.35 -6.19
CA ALA A 26 -3.28 -5.15 -5.40
C ALA A 26 -2.44 -6.09 -6.28
N PHE A 27 -3.06 -6.73 -7.28
CA PHE A 27 -2.38 -7.66 -8.18
C PHE A 27 -1.32 -6.99 -9.06
N LYS A 28 -1.45 -5.69 -9.36
CA LYS A 28 -0.41 -4.96 -10.08
C LYS A 28 0.90 -5.00 -9.28
N LEU A 29 0.82 -4.65 -7.99
CA LEU A 29 1.99 -4.58 -7.12
C LEU A 29 2.54 -5.96 -6.78
N ILE A 30 1.66 -6.94 -6.57
CA ILE A 30 2.08 -8.34 -6.35
C ILE A 30 2.88 -8.85 -7.55
N HIS A 31 2.36 -8.68 -8.78
CA HIS A 31 3.09 -9.11 -9.97
C HIS A 31 4.37 -8.29 -10.20
N LEU A 32 4.38 -7.00 -9.88
CA LEU A 32 5.62 -6.20 -9.94
C LEU A 32 6.70 -6.78 -9.02
N ASP A 33 6.34 -7.12 -7.78
CA ASP A 33 7.28 -7.76 -6.86
C ASP A 33 7.75 -9.12 -7.34
N GLU A 34 6.85 -9.96 -7.87
CA GLU A 34 7.21 -11.28 -8.44
C GLU A 34 8.23 -11.19 -9.58
N ASN A 35 8.20 -10.11 -10.38
CA ASN A 35 9.09 -9.94 -11.53
C ASN A 35 10.38 -9.19 -11.20
N PHE A 36 10.35 -8.29 -10.22
CA PHE A 36 11.44 -7.35 -9.96
C PHE A 36 12.03 -7.42 -8.55
N ASN A 37 11.47 -8.26 -7.67
CA ASN A 37 11.88 -8.43 -6.27
C ASN A 37 12.00 -7.09 -5.51
N ILE A 38 11.07 -6.16 -5.75
CA ILE A 38 11.15 -4.79 -5.21
C ILE A 38 11.02 -4.73 -3.68
N PHE A 39 10.55 -5.80 -3.03
CA PHE A 39 10.46 -5.88 -1.57
C PHE A 39 11.70 -6.48 -0.90
N GLU A 40 12.68 -6.98 -1.67
CA GLU A 40 13.89 -7.58 -1.11
C GLU A 40 14.69 -6.53 -0.31
N GLY A 41 14.97 -6.85 0.97
CA GLY A 41 15.72 -5.96 1.87
C GLY A 41 14.96 -4.69 2.32
N VAL A 42 13.69 -4.51 1.92
CA VAL A 42 12.89 -3.34 2.31
C VAL A 42 12.31 -3.53 3.71
N THR A 43 12.52 -2.53 4.56
CA THR A 43 11.87 -2.37 5.87
C THR A 43 11.20 -1.00 6.02
N ARG A 44 11.52 -0.01 5.19
CA ARG A 44 10.93 1.34 5.21
C ARG A 44 10.27 1.67 3.87
N ALA A 45 8.95 1.69 3.86
CA ALA A 45 8.14 1.90 2.66
C ALA A 45 7.15 3.06 2.81
N VAL A 46 6.93 3.80 1.72
CA VAL A 46 5.92 4.86 1.61
C VAL A 46 4.95 4.51 0.49
N ASP A 47 3.64 4.57 0.76
CA ASP A 47 2.56 4.43 -0.22
C ASP A 47 1.84 5.78 -0.39
N LEU A 48 1.97 6.42 -1.56
CA LEU A 48 1.37 7.71 -1.86
C LEU A 48 0.08 7.53 -2.66
N CYS A 49 -0.92 8.37 -2.39
CA CYS A 49 -2.27 8.24 -2.95
C CYS A 49 -2.87 6.85 -2.66
N ALA A 50 -2.76 6.44 -1.39
CA ALA A 50 -2.97 5.05 -0.99
C ALA A 50 -4.43 4.61 -0.96
N ALA A 51 -5.42 5.52 -0.83
CA ALA A 51 -6.81 5.12 -0.63
C ALA A 51 -7.35 4.32 -1.84
N PRO A 52 -8.05 3.18 -1.63
CA PRO A 52 -8.58 2.66 -0.37
C PRO A 52 -7.61 1.79 0.47
N GLY A 53 -6.36 1.62 0.04
CA GLY A 53 -5.29 0.96 0.79
C GLY A 53 -4.89 -0.41 0.26
N SER A 54 -5.17 -0.73 -1.01
CA SER A 54 -4.83 -2.06 -1.56
C SER A 54 -3.32 -2.30 -1.68
N TRP A 55 -2.54 -1.28 -2.04
CA TRP A 55 -1.07 -1.40 -2.11
C TRP A 55 -0.46 -1.43 -0.71
N SER A 56 -0.93 -0.56 0.18
CA SER A 56 -0.64 -0.62 1.63
C SER A 56 -0.93 -2.01 2.24
N GLN A 57 -2.01 -2.68 1.83
CA GLN A 57 -2.33 -4.03 2.29
C GLN A 57 -1.30 -5.06 1.80
N VAL A 58 -0.81 -4.92 0.55
CA VAL A 58 0.27 -5.77 0.03
C VAL A 58 1.55 -5.53 0.81
N LEU A 59 1.92 -4.26 1.06
CA LEU A 59 3.09 -3.91 1.89
C LEU A 59 2.97 -4.50 3.31
N SER A 60 1.82 -4.38 3.97
CA SER A 60 1.55 -5.00 5.27
C SER A 60 1.85 -6.51 5.24
N LYS A 61 1.23 -7.24 4.30
CA LYS A 61 1.40 -8.69 4.23
C LYS A 61 2.83 -9.10 3.88
N LYS A 62 3.50 -8.37 2.99
CA LYS A 62 4.82 -8.75 2.44
C LYS A 62 6.01 -8.30 3.29
N LEU A 63 5.90 -7.15 3.97
CA LEU A 63 7.00 -6.57 4.73
C LEU A 63 6.83 -6.73 6.24
N TYR A 64 5.59 -6.68 6.75
CA TYR A 64 5.30 -6.68 8.19
C TYR A 64 4.81 -8.04 8.68
N GLU A 65 3.72 -8.58 8.12
CA GLU A 65 3.11 -9.83 8.60
C GLU A 65 3.94 -11.08 8.24
N SER A 66 4.75 -11.02 7.19
CA SER A 66 5.64 -12.12 6.77
C SER A 66 6.88 -12.30 7.65
N ARG A 67 7.16 -11.34 8.54
CA ARG A 67 8.36 -11.33 9.39
C ARG A 67 8.01 -11.76 10.82
N ASP A 68 8.66 -12.83 11.27
CA ASP A 68 8.59 -13.28 12.67
C ASP A 68 9.60 -12.54 13.56
N LYS A 69 10.81 -12.30 13.02
CA LYS A 69 11.91 -11.59 13.69
C LYS A 69 12.08 -10.21 13.05
N ASP A 70 12.47 -9.21 13.83
CA ASP A 70 12.73 -7.83 13.38
C ASP A 70 11.49 -7.14 12.78
N LYS A 71 10.30 -7.60 13.17
CA LYS A 71 9.02 -7.01 12.76
C LYS A 71 8.88 -5.55 13.18
N ASP A 72 9.47 -5.20 14.32
CA ASP A 72 9.46 -3.85 14.88
C ASP A 72 10.35 -2.86 14.11
N ASP A 73 11.27 -3.37 13.28
CA ASP A 73 12.12 -2.54 12.41
C ASP A 73 11.41 -2.11 11.12
N VAL A 74 10.23 -2.70 10.84
CA VAL A 74 9.43 -2.40 9.66
C VAL A 74 8.58 -1.17 9.92
N LYS A 75 8.76 -0.15 9.08
CA LYS A 75 7.99 1.09 9.10
C LYS A 75 7.33 1.30 7.76
N ILE A 76 6.00 1.30 7.73
CA ILE A 76 5.21 1.58 6.53
C ILE A 76 4.34 2.78 6.83
N ILE A 77 4.38 3.79 5.95
CA ILE A 77 3.48 4.94 6.02
C ILE A 77 2.73 5.11 4.71
N ALA A 78 1.42 5.30 4.82
CA ALA A 78 0.52 5.45 3.69
C ALA A 78 -0.17 6.81 3.77
N VAL A 79 -0.17 7.52 2.64
CA VAL A 79 -0.61 8.92 2.55
C VAL A 79 -1.70 9.07 1.50
N ASP A 80 -2.81 9.69 1.88
CA ASP A 80 -3.88 10.05 0.96
C ASP A 80 -4.67 11.25 1.50
N LEU A 81 -5.37 11.98 0.62
CA LEU A 81 -6.33 13.00 1.03
C LEU A 81 -7.57 12.38 1.69
N GLN A 82 -7.93 11.17 1.27
CA GLN A 82 -9.06 10.42 1.78
C GLN A 82 -8.65 9.53 2.95
N ALA A 83 -9.52 9.44 3.95
CA ALA A 83 -9.35 8.46 5.01
C ALA A 83 -9.49 7.04 4.45
N MET A 84 -8.74 6.10 5.02
CA MET A 84 -8.88 4.68 4.74
C MET A 84 -8.94 3.87 6.03
N ALA A 85 -9.51 2.66 5.96
CA ALA A 85 -9.58 1.79 7.13
C ALA A 85 -8.16 1.37 7.58
N PRO A 86 -7.92 1.18 8.88
CA PRO A 86 -6.61 0.81 9.41
C PRO A 86 -6.11 -0.53 8.84
N LEU A 87 -4.79 -0.68 8.76
CA LEU A 87 -4.09 -1.90 8.35
C LEU A 87 -2.99 -2.23 9.38
N PRO A 88 -2.76 -3.51 9.70
CA PRO A 88 -1.67 -3.90 10.59
C PRO A 88 -0.31 -3.36 10.10
N GLY A 89 0.52 -2.84 11.00
CA GLY A 89 1.87 -2.39 10.66
C GLY A 89 1.97 -1.18 9.71
N VAL A 90 0.84 -0.54 9.37
CA VAL A 90 0.81 0.63 8.48
C VAL A 90 0.35 1.86 9.26
N THR A 91 1.22 2.87 9.33
CA THR A 91 0.83 4.20 9.79
C THR A 91 0.10 4.93 8.68
N GLN A 92 -1.02 5.57 9.00
CA GLN A 92 -1.85 6.27 8.02
C GLN A 92 -1.80 7.77 8.28
N LEU A 93 -1.44 8.52 7.26
CA LEU A 93 -1.38 9.97 7.30
C LEU A 93 -2.38 10.52 6.29
N GLN A 94 -3.46 11.13 6.77
CA GLN A 94 -4.36 11.85 5.90
C GLN A 94 -3.74 13.21 5.57
N GLY A 95 -3.33 13.42 4.32
CA GLY A 95 -2.55 14.60 3.95
C GLY A 95 -2.41 14.80 2.44
N ASP A 96 -2.09 16.03 2.07
CA ASP A 96 -1.81 16.43 0.70
C ASP A 96 -0.32 16.26 0.40
N ILE A 97 0.01 15.38 -0.53
CA ILE A 97 1.39 15.06 -0.92
C ILE A 97 2.16 16.27 -1.49
N THR A 98 1.46 17.33 -1.90
CA THR A 98 2.09 18.58 -2.38
C THR A 98 2.52 19.50 -1.25
N LYS A 99 2.10 19.23 0.00
CA LYS A 99 2.44 20.05 1.17
C LYS A 99 3.75 19.60 1.80
N LEU A 100 4.60 20.58 2.10
CA LEU A 100 5.85 20.33 2.80
C LEU A 100 5.63 19.68 4.18
N SER A 101 4.54 20.04 4.87
CA SER A 101 4.18 19.44 6.16
C SER A 101 3.95 17.92 6.06
N THR A 102 3.39 17.45 4.96
CA THR A 102 3.17 16.01 4.71
C THR A 102 4.50 15.31 4.47
N ALA A 103 5.39 15.91 3.67
CA ALA A 103 6.73 15.38 3.48
C ALA A 103 7.53 15.32 4.80
N GLN A 104 7.44 16.37 5.64
CA GLN A 104 8.07 16.42 6.97
C GLN A 104 7.54 15.31 7.89
N ALA A 105 6.23 15.12 7.96
CA ALA A 105 5.62 14.06 8.77
C ALA A 105 6.09 12.66 8.34
N ILE A 106 6.27 12.42 7.03
CA ILE A 106 6.83 11.16 6.51
C ILE A 106 8.29 10.99 6.96
N ILE A 107 9.11 12.03 6.88
CA ILE A 107 10.53 11.99 7.28
C ILE A 107 10.67 11.74 8.80
N GLU A 108 9.85 12.43 9.60
CA GLU A 108 9.80 12.27 11.05
C GLU A 108 9.40 10.84 11.45
N HIS A 109 8.44 10.24 10.75
CA HIS A 109 8.03 8.85 10.97
C HIS A 109 9.21 7.86 10.88
N PHE A 110 10.17 8.11 9.99
CA PHE A 110 11.36 7.27 9.85
C PHE A 110 12.50 7.61 10.82
N GLY A 111 12.45 8.73 11.54
CA GLY A 111 13.49 9.14 12.50
C GLY A 111 14.39 10.29 12.05
N ASN A 112 14.04 10.99 10.96
CA ASN A 112 14.78 12.12 10.36
C ASN A 112 16.14 11.81 9.72
N ASP A 113 16.85 10.79 10.19
CA ASP A 113 18.15 10.34 9.65
C ASP A 113 18.03 9.17 8.68
N GLN A 114 16.88 8.48 8.69
CA GLN A 114 16.60 7.35 7.80
C GLN A 114 15.76 7.76 6.59
N ARG A 115 16.18 7.31 5.41
CA ARG A 115 15.41 7.45 4.17
C ARG A 115 14.48 6.27 3.96
N ALA A 116 13.34 6.51 3.33
CA ALA A 116 12.53 5.46 2.73
C ALA A 116 13.38 4.66 1.74
N GLN A 117 13.23 3.33 1.76
CA GLN A 117 13.90 2.43 0.81
C GLN A 117 13.03 2.21 -0.43
N LEU A 118 11.71 2.26 -0.25
CA LEU A 118 10.73 2.10 -1.31
C LEU A 118 9.65 3.19 -1.20
N VAL A 119 9.33 3.81 -2.32
CA VAL A 119 8.19 4.73 -2.45
C VAL A 119 7.36 4.25 -3.63
N ILE A 120 6.07 4.00 -3.41
CA ILE A 120 5.12 3.55 -4.44
C ILE A 120 3.92 4.49 -4.53
N CYS A 121 3.27 4.50 -5.69
CA CYS A 121 2.07 5.30 -5.95
C CYS A 121 1.24 4.65 -7.07
N ASP A 122 -0.04 4.34 -6.81
CA ASP A 122 -1.04 3.93 -7.83
C ASP A 122 -2.13 5.00 -7.99
N GLY A 123 -1.83 6.24 -7.59
CA GLY A 123 -2.74 7.37 -7.71
C GLY A 123 -2.98 7.74 -9.17
N ALA A 124 -4.24 7.69 -9.59
CA ALA A 124 -4.68 8.17 -10.90
C ALA A 124 -6.06 8.84 -10.73
N PRO A 125 -6.27 10.04 -11.30
CA PRO A 125 -7.60 10.64 -11.38
C PRO A 125 -8.48 9.86 -12.38
N ASP A 126 -9.79 10.00 -12.23
CA ASP A 126 -10.78 9.49 -13.20
C ASP A 126 -10.74 10.25 -14.54
#